data_AF-A0A6L6ETN1-F1
#
_entry.id   AF-A0A6L6ETN1-F1
#
_cell.length_a   1.000
_cell.length_b   1.000
_cell.length_c   1.000
_cell.angle_alpha   90.00
_cell.angle_beta   90.00
_cell.angle_gamma   90.00
#
_symmetry.space_group_name_H-M   'P 1'
#
loop_
_entity.id
_entity.type
_entity.pdbx_description
1 polymer ?
#
loop_
_entity_poly.entity_id
_entity_poly.type
_entity_poly.pdbx_seq_one_letter_code
_entity_poly.pdbx_strand_id
1 'polypeptide(L)'
;MTAPLSAPESARRVGTYCWLEQQAFACFGGWVTSLTDPVAKLTMLELGEHAAWRAQRWYELLPTAPPGADALVAGTAVLEAFVVALAPASEHEHSLEAFISAELVLELIDRSVADHLDRTTLLAEPALHRIAEIVRTDIAGDLVGCRAVLRASQGTLDRAAVDRLAGHRAALEALSPLDLLTPS
;
A
#
# COMPACT_ATOMS: atom_id res chain seq x y z
N MET A 1 -0.06 1.88 26.35
CA MET A 1 -1.29 1.55 25.61
C MET A 1 -1.71 2.79 24.84
N THR A 2 -1.81 2.68 23.51
CA THR A 2 -2.32 3.75 22.65
C THR A 2 -3.83 3.92 22.90
N ALA A 3 -4.36 5.14 22.77
CA ALA A 3 -5.78 5.40 23.04
C ALA A 3 -6.68 4.68 22.02
N PRO A 4 -7.82 4.10 22.45
CA PRO A 4 -8.74 3.42 21.55
C PRO A 4 -9.32 4.40 20.51
N LEU A 5 -9.65 3.89 19.33
CA LEU A 5 -10.27 4.69 18.27
C LEU A 5 -11.76 4.88 18.55
N SER A 6 -12.27 6.09 18.28
CA SER A 6 -13.70 6.31 18.13
C SER A 6 -14.20 5.74 16.79
N ALA A 7 -15.49 5.40 16.71
CA ALA A 7 -16.07 4.89 15.46
C ALA A 7 -15.86 5.81 14.24
N PRO A 8 -15.98 7.16 14.35
CA PRO A 8 -15.66 8.04 13.23
C PRO A 8 -14.18 8.03 12.82
N GLU A 9 -13.26 7.84 13.76
CA GLU A 9 -11.83 7.72 13.44
C GLU A 9 -11.52 6.40 12.74
N SER A 10 -12.10 5.29 13.23
CA SER A 10 -12.02 3.99 12.57
C SER A 10 -12.52 4.06 11.12
N ALA A 11 -13.72 4.63 10.91
CA ALA A 11 -14.30 4.77 9.57
C ALA A 11 -13.43 5.62 8.63
N ARG A 12 -12.82 6.71 9.13
CA ARG A 12 -11.85 7.50 8.33
C ARG A 12 -10.62 6.69 7.95
N ARG A 13 -10.06 5.90 8.88
CA ARG A 13 -8.92 5.01 8.59
C ARG A 13 -9.26 4.01 7.49
N VAL A 14 -10.40 3.33 7.60
CA VAL A 14 -10.88 2.39 6.57
C VAL A 14 -11.03 3.07 5.22
N GLY A 15 -11.56 4.30 5.20
CA GLY A 15 -11.68 5.10 3.98
C GLY A 15 -10.33 5.42 3.35
N THR A 16 -9.34 5.78 4.16
CA THR A 16 -7.96 6.00 3.71
C THR A 16 -7.28 4.72 3.22
N TYR A 17 -7.54 3.55 3.84
CA TYR A 17 -7.05 2.26 3.33
C TYR A 17 -7.64 1.96 1.96
N CYS A 18 -8.95 2.13 1.80
CA CYS A 18 -9.63 1.97 0.53
C CYS A 18 -9.01 2.86 -0.55
N TRP A 19 -8.80 4.14 -0.25
CA TRP A 19 -8.19 5.09 -1.17
C TRP A 19 -6.76 4.65 -1.56
N LEU A 20 -5.92 4.29 -0.58
CA LEU A 20 -4.53 3.91 -0.84
C LEU A 20 -4.43 2.63 -1.67
N GLU A 21 -5.29 1.65 -1.42
CA GLU A 21 -5.35 0.41 -2.21
C GLU A 21 -5.86 0.65 -3.64
N GLN A 22 -6.77 1.61 -3.85
CA GLN A 22 -7.16 2.06 -5.19
C GLN A 22 -5.98 2.71 -5.94
N GLN A 23 -5.18 3.54 -5.24
CA GLN A 23 -3.98 4.11 -5.83
C GLN A 23 -2.93 3.03 -6.13
N ALA A 24 -2.74 2.08 -5.23
CA ALA A 24 -1.84 0.94 -5.42
C ALA A 24 -2.24 0.12 -6.66
N PHE A 25 -3.52 -0.20 -6.83
CA PHE A 25 -4.03 -0.87 -8.02
C PHE A 25 -3.70 -0.11 -9.31
N ALA A 26 -3.94 1.21 -9.33
CA ALA A 26 -3.64 2.05 -10.48
C ALA A 26 -2.14 2.09 -10.80
N CYS A 27 -1.30 2.27 -9.78
CA CYS A 27 0.16 2.27 -9.92
C CYS A 27 0.68 0.92 -10.44
N PHE A 28 0.30 -0.18 -9.78
CA PHE A 28 0.81 -1.52 -10.12
C PHE A 28 0.38 -1.92 -11.53
N GLY A 29 -0.88 -1.71 -11.89
CA GLY A 29 -1.37 -1.95 -13.24
C GLY A 29 -0.65 -1.13 -14.31
N GLY A 30 -0.30 0.13 -13.99
CA GLY A 30 0.50 0.98 -14.87
C GLY A 30 1.93 0.45 -15.06
N TRP A 31 2.58 0.01 -13.98
CA TRP A 31 3.96 -0.48 -14.00
C TRP A 31 4.12 -1.80 -14.75
N VAL A 32 3.11 -2.66 -14.79
CA VAL A 32 3.15 -3.91 -15.58
C VAL A 32 3.57 -3.66 -17.04
N THR A 33 3.16 -2.52 -17.61
CA THR A 33 3.45 -2.16 -19.00
C THR A 33 4.93 -1.85 -19.26
N SER A 34 5.67 -1.41 -18.24
CA SER A 34 7.08 -1.03 -18.34
C SER A 34 8.04 -2.18 -18.02
N LEU A 35 7.56 -3.23 -17.36
CA LEU A 35 8.35 -4.42 -17.05
C LEU A 35 8.64 -5.23 -18.33
N THR A 36 9.77 -5.92 -18.36
CA THR A 36 10.17 -6.80 -19.48
C THR A 36 10.29 -8.26 -19.06
N ASP A 37 10.74 -8.52 -17.84
CA ASP A 37 10.82 -9.85 -17.27
C ASP A 37 9.43 -10.46 -17.02
N PRO A 38 9.12 -11.67 -17.54
CA PRO A 38 7.82 -12.29 -17.38
C PRO A 38 7.44 -12.58 -15.92
N VAL A 39 8.40 -12.96 -15.07
CA VAL A 39 8.13 -13.25 -13.66
C VAL A 39 7.76 -11.95 -12.94
N ALA A 40 8.53 -10.88 -13.14
CA ALA A 40 8.23 -9.55 -12.63
C ALA A 40 6.84 -9.06 -13.07
N LYS A 41 6.46 -9.27 -14.34
CA LYS A 41 5.11 -8.91 -14.82
C LYS A 41 4.00 -9.64 -14.07
N LEU A 42 4.13 -10.96 -13.94
CA LEU A 42 3.13 -11.77 -13.26
C LEU A 42 3.02 -11.40 -11.78
N THR A 43 4.16 -11.18 -11.11
CA THR A 43 4.15 -10.70 -9.72
C THR A 43 3.46 -9.34 -9.62
N MET A 44 3.79 -8.37 -10.45
CA MET A 44 3.16 -7.03 -10.39
C MET A 44 1.66 -7.07 -10.72
N LEU A 45 1.23 -7.94 -11.63
CA LEU A 45 -0.19 -8.18 -11.91
C LEU A 45 -0.93 -8.74 -10.69
N GLU A 46 -0.35 -9.73 -10.02
CA GLU A 46 -0.90 -10.32 -8.79
C GLU A 46 -1.04 -9.27 -7.68
N LEU A 47 -0.02 -8.42 -7.48
CA LEU A 47 -0.09 -7.30 -6.54
C LEU A 47 -1.27 -6.36 -6.86
N GLY A 48 -1.48 -6.06 -8.14
CA GLY A 48 -2.60 -5.22 -8.61
C GLY A 48 -3.96 -5.85 -8.31
N GLU A 49 -4.13 -7.13 -8.66
CA GLU A 49 -5.36 -7.90 -8.37
C GLU A 49 -5.67 -7.92 -6.86
N HIS A 50 -4.67 -8.18 -6.03
CA HIS A 50 -4.83 -8.15 -4.57
C HIS A 50 -5.19 -6.74 -4.07
N ALA A 51 -4.53 -5.69 -4.55
CA ALA A 51 -4.86 -4.30 -4.19
C ALA A 51 -6.31 -3.94 -4.55
N ALA A 52 -6.77 -4.32 -5.76
CA ALA A 52 -8.15 -4.09 -6.17
C ALA A 52 -9.15 -4.82 -5.26
N TRP A 53 -8.87 -6.09 -4.95
CA TRP A 53 -9.70 -6.87 -4.05
C TRP A 53 -9.76 -6.26 -2.64
N ARG A 54 -8.60 -5.88 -2.07
CA ARG A 54 -8.51 -5.27 -0.74
C ARG A 54 -9.22 -3.92 -0.70
N ALA A 55 -9.06 -3.08 -1.73
CA ALA A 55 -9.79 -1.81 -1.87
C ALA A 55 -11.31 -2.02 -1.76
N GLN A 56 -11.83 -3.02 -2.47
CA GLN A 56 -13.25 -3.36 -2.42
C GLN A 56 -13.67 -3.84 -1.02
N ARG A 57 -12.88 -4.70 -0.37
CA ARG A 57 -13.19 -5.16 0.99
C ARG A 57 -13.24 -4.02 2.00
N TRP A 58 -12.31 -3.06 1.91
CA TRP A 58 -12.33 -1.88 2.76
C TRP A 58 -13.57 -1.02 2.51
N TYR A 59 -13.94 -0.82 1.24
CA TYR A 59 -15.13 -0.06 0.88
C TYR A 59 -16.41 -0.66 1.48
N GLU A 60 -16.54 -1.99 1.44
CA GLU A 60 -17.71 -2.70 1.99
C GLU A 60 -17.87 -2.55 3.52
N LEU A 61 -16.81 -2.16 4.24
CA LEU A 61 -16.87 -1.88 5.68
C LEU A 61 -17.33 -0.44 6.00
N LEU A 62 -17.38 0.45 5.00
CA LEU A 62 -17.72 1.86 5.23
C LEU A 62 -19.23 2.05 5.50
N PRO A 63 -19.59 3.06 6.31
CA PRO A 63 -20.99 3.42 6.53
C PRO A 63 -21.73 3.77 5.23
N THR A 64 -22.92 3.20 5.05
CA THR A 64 -23.80 3.51 3.91
C THR A 64 -24.74 4.69 4.19
N ALA A 65 -24.89 5.08 5.46
CA ALA A 65 -25.68 6.24 5.84
C ALA A 65 -24.99 7.56 5.42
N PRO A 66 -25.74 8.64 5.15
CA PRO A 66 -25.17 9.95 4.78
C PRO A 66 -24.05 10.39 5.75
N PRO A 67 -22.91 10.90 5.24
CA PRO A 67 -22.66 11.32 3.85
C PRO A 67 -22.35 10.17 2.86
N GLY A 68 -22.31 8.92 3.32
CA GLY A 68 -22.05 7.73 2.51
C GLY A 68 -20.56 7.36 2.44
N ALA A 69 -20.30 6.14 1.96
CA ALA A 69 -18.96 5.57 1.87
C ALA A 69 -18.00 6.42 1.03
N ASP A 70 -18.45 6.92 -0.13
CA ASP A 70 -17.63 7.70 -1.05
C ASP A 70 -17.04 8.97 -0.40
N ALA A 71 -17.75 9.58 0.55
CA ALA A 71 -17.28 10.77 1.24
C ALA A 71 -16.11 10.48 2.21
N LEU A 72 -15.87 9.21 2.54
CA LEU A 72 -14.79 8.78 3.43
C LEU A 72 -13.58 8.23 2.67
N VAL A 73 -13.73 7.84 1.40
CA VAL A 73 -12.63 7.33 0.57
C VAL A 73 -11.75 8.50 0.12
N ALA A 74 -10.79 8.87 0.97
CA ALA A 74 -9.90 9.99 0.74
C ALA A 74 -8.50 9.75 1.31
N GLY A 75 -7.49 10.23 0.58
CA GLY A 75 -6.11 10.35 1.06
C GLY A 75 -5.92 11.59 1.92
N THR A 76 -4.87 11.59 2.73
CA THR A 76 -4.35 12.82 3.35
C THR A 76 -3.38 13.52 2.40
N ALA A 77 -3.12 14.82 2.58
CA ALA A 77 -2.17 15.54 1.72
C ALA A 77 -0.78 14.89 1.67
N VAL A 78 -0.32 14.32 2.79
CA VAL A 78 0.95 13.58 2.87
C VAL A 78 0.89 12.30 2.04
N LEU A 79 -0.23 11.58 2.09
CA LEU A 79 -0.43 10.38 1.29
C LEU A 79 -0.55 10.66 -0.21
N GLU A 80 -1.23 11.74 -0.58
CA GLU A 80 -1.31 12.20 -1.96
C GLU A 80 0.09 12.54 -2.49
N ALA A 81 0.90 13.26 -1.71
CA ALA A 81 2.28 13.55 -2.06
C ALA A 81 3.13 12.27 -2.20
N PHE A 82 2.96 11.32 -1.29
CA PHE A 82 3.63 10.02 -1.35
C PHE A 82 3.24 9.26 -2.63
N VAL A 83 1.96 9.16 -2.96
CA VAL A 83 1.46 8.48 -4.18
C VAL A 83 1.98 9.18 -5.45
N VAL A 84 1.98 10.51 -5.49
CA VAL A 84 2.56 11.27 -6.61
C VAL A 84 4.04 10.93 -6.81
N ALA A 85 4.80 10.78 -5.72
CA ALA A 85 6.21 10.40 -5.79
C ALA A 85 6.45 8.97 -6.31
N LEU A 86 5.42 8.11 -6.37
CA LEU A 86 5.53 6.77 -6.96
C LEU A 86 5.48 6.80 -8.49
N ALA A 87 4.96 7.86 -9.12
CA ALA A 87 4.73 7.94 -10.56
C ALA A 87 5.96 7.66 -11.45
N PRO A 88 7.19 8.15 -11.12
CA PRO A 88 8.39 7.90 -11.93
C PRO A 88 8.73 6.41 -12.10
N ALA A 89 8.26 5.53 -11.21
CA ALA A 89 8.49 4.09 -11.30
C ALA A 89 7.81 3.42 -12.51
N SER A 90 6.95 4.16 -13.24
CA SER A 90 6.32 3.68 -14.47
C SER A 90 7.22 3.74 -15.71
N GLU A 91 8.38 4.38 -15.66
CA GLU A 91 9.28 4.45 -16.80
C GLU A 91 10.08 3.14 -16.94
N HIS A 92 10.39 2.73 -18.19
CA HIS A 92 10.98 1.41 -18.48
C HIS A 92 12.35 1.19 -17.79
N GLU A 93 13.11 2.26 -17.55
CA GLU A 93 14.40 2.22 -16.86
C GLU A 93 14.27 1.99 -15.34
N HIS A 94 13.04 2.05 -14.80
CA HIS A 94 12.73 2.05 -13.37
C HIS A 94 11.99 0.78 -12.89
N SER A 95 12.22 -0.36 -13.56
CA SER A 95 11.55 -1.62 -13.26
C SER A 95 11.75 -2.10 -11.81
N LEU A 96 12.92 -1.88 -11.21
CA LEU A 96 13.19 -2.30 -9.82
C LEU A 96 12.70 -1.27 -8.80
N GLU A 97 12.72 0.02 -9.17
CA GLU A 97 12.12 1.11 -8.44
C GLU A 97 10.61 0.86 -8.25
N ALA A 98 9.92 0.28 -9.24
CA ALA A 98 8.52 -0.14 -9.11
C ALA A 98 8.32 -1.18 -7.99
N PHE A 99 9.21 -2.17 -7.86
CA PHE A 99 9.12 -3.15 -6.77
C PHE A 99 9.50 -2.56 -5.41
N ILE A 100 10.45 -1.64 -5.35
CA ILE A 100 10.76 -0.89 -4.12
C ILE A 100 9.55 -0.05 -3.69
N SER A 101 8.93 0.65 -4.64
CA SER A 101 7.73 1.44 -4.42
C SER A 101 6.56 0.56 -3.93
N ALA A 102 6.33 -0.59 -4.56
CA ALA A 102 5.31 -1.55 -4.14
C ALA A 102 5.57 -2.07 -2.71
N GLU A 103 6.82 -2.44 -2.39
CA GLU A 103 7.19 -2.88 -1.04
C GLU A 103 6.85 -1.83 0.02
N LEU A 104 7.21 -0.56 -0.23
CA LEU A 104 6.95 0.53 0.72
C LEU A 104 5.45 0.81 0.90
N VAL A 105 4.65 0.74 -0.17
CA VAL A 105 3.18 0.88 -0.08
C VAL A 105 2.58 -0.25 0.76
N LEU A 106 3.00 -1.50 0.51
CA LEU A 106 2.53 -2.69 1.24
C LEU A 106 2.91 -2.63 2.72
N GLU A 107 4.15 -2.24 3.04
CA GLU A 107 4.63 -2.08 4.43
C GLU A 107 3.90 -0.95 5.17
N LEU A 108 3.54 0.13 4.46
CA LEU A 108 2.76 1.21 5.02
C LEU A 108 1.34 0.73 5.37
N ILE A 109 0.69 -0.03 4.48
CA ILE A 109 -0.65 -0.58 4.75
C ILE A 109 -0.60 -1.56 5.92
N ASP A 110 0.31 -2.54 5.93
CA ASP A 110 0.41 -3.55 7.00
C ASP A 110 0.59 -2.91 8.37
N ARG A 111 1.53 -1.96 8.49
CA ARG A 111 1.80 -1.27 9.75
C ARG A 111 0.60 -0.45 10.22
N SER A 112 -0.10 0.19 9.30
CA SER A 112 -1.25 1.03 9.63
C SER A 112 -2.48 0.23 10.01
N VAL A 113 -2.67 -0.93 9.40
CA VAL A 113 -3.69 -1.90 9.81
C VAL A 113 -3.34 -2.50 11.17
N ALA A 114 -2.07 -2.82 11.42
CA ALA A 114 -1.62 -3.29 12.73
C ALA A 114 -1.90 -2.26 13.84
N ASP A 115 -1.55 -0.98 13.64
CA ASP A 115 -1.88 0.10 14.59
C ASP A 115 -3.40 0.25 14.80
N HIS A 116 -4.21 0.03 13.76
CA HIS A 116 -5.66 0.04 13.90
C HIS A 116 -6.13 -1.08 14.84
N LEU A 117 -5.68 -2.32 14.61
CA LEU A 117 -6.05 -3.48 15.43
C LEU A 117 -5.62 -3.32 16.88
N ASP A 118 -4.47 -2.68 17.14
CA ASP A 118 -3.98 -2.40 18.50
C ASP A 118 -4.86 -1.38 19.25
N ARG A 119 -5.71 -0.64 18.54
CA ARG A 119 -6.56 0.43 19.06
C ARG A 119 -8.05 0.12 18.97
N THR A 120 -8.40 -1.08 18.52
CA THR A 120 -9.79 -1.57 18.44
C THR A 120 -9.89 -2.95 19.09
N THR A 121 -11.09 -3.54 19.09
CA THR A 121 -11.28 -4.88 19.64
C THR A 121 -12.22 -5.68 18.76
N LEU A 122 -12.02 -7.00 18.76
CA LEU A 122 -12.87 -7.94 18.02
C LEU A 122 -14.36 -7.82 18.40
N LEU A 123 -14.65 -7.44 19.66
CA LEU A 123 -16.03 -7.24 20.13
C LEU A 123 -16.67 -6.00 19.50
N ALA A 124 -15.92 -4.90 19.37
CA ALA A 124 -16.42 -3.65 18.83
C ALA A 124 -16.54 -3.69 17.30
N GLU A 125 -15.57 -4.30 16.62
CA GLU A 125 -15.46 -4.27 15.15
C GLU A 125 -15.08 -5.65 14.57
N PRO A 126 -15.96 -6.67 14.68
CA PRO A 126 -15.62 -8.03 14.27
C PRO A 126 -15.32 -8.15 12.77
N ALA A 127 -16.03 -7.39 11.92
CA ALA A 127 -15.81 -7.40 10.48
C ALA A 127 -14.45 -6.78 10.10
N LEU A 128 -14.06 -5.68 10.75
CA LEU A 128 -12.76 -5.05 10.57
C LEU A 128 -11.64 -6.03 10.89
N HIS A 129 -11.67 -6.67 12.07
CA HIS A 129 -10.65 -7.63 12.48
C HIS A 129 -10.48 -8.77 11.48
N ARG A 130 -11.59 -9.34 11.00
CA ARG A 130 -11.56 -10.41 10.00
C ARG A 130 -10.91 -9.96 8.69
N ILE A 131 -11.32 -8.81 8.15
CA ILE A 131 -10.76 -8.30 6.89
C ILE A 131 -9.30 -7.93 7.06
N ALA A 132 -8.94 -7.28 8.16
CA ALA A 132 -7.57 -6.90 8.48
C ALA A 132 -6.63 -8.11 8.54
N GLU A 133 -7.05 -9.22 9.16
CA GLU A 133 -6.24 -10.46 9.20
C GLU A 133 -5.98 -11.03 7.80
N ILE A 134 -7.00 -11.03 6.93
CA ILE A 134 -6.85 -11.50 5.54
C ILE A 134 -5.91 -10.56 4.78
N VAL A 135 -6.16 -9.25 4.84
CA VAL A 135 -5.33 -8.23 4.19
C VAL A 135 -3.87 -8.34 4.59
N ARG A 136 -3.57 -8.48 5.88
CA ARG A 136 -2.19 -8.61 6.37
C ARG A 136 -1.54 -9.92 5.92
N THR A 137 -2.32 -11.00 5.80
CA THR A 137 -1.83 -12.27 5.27
C THR A 137 -1.46 -12.15 3.79
N ASP A 138 -2.33 -11.52 3.00
CA ASP A 138 -2.09 -11.25 1.58
C ASP A 138 -0.84 -10.37 1.39
N ILE A 139 -0.75 -9.27 2.16
CA ILE A 139 0.40 -8.36 2.13
C ILE A 139 1.69 -9.10 2.48
N ALA A 140 1.68 -9.98 3.49
CA ALA A 140 2.86 -10.76 3.84
C ALA A 140 3.32 -11.66 2.67
N GLY A 141 2.39 -12.27 1.93
CA GLY A 141 2.67 -13.03 0.71
C GLY A 141 3.22 -12.14 -0.42
N ASP A 142 2.56 -11.02 -0.67
CA ASP A 142 2.93 -10.01 -1.67
C ASP A 142 4.36 -9.50 -1.46
N LEU A 143 4.73 -9.23 -0.20
CA LEU A 143 6.08 -8.79 0.18
C LEU A 143 7.13 -9.87 -0.10
N VAL A 144 6.81 -11.15 0.11
CA VAL A 144 7.71 -12.26 -0.26
C VAL A 144 7.95 -12.28 -1.77
N GLY A 145 6.90 -12.11 -2.57
CA GLY A 145 6.98 -12.01 -4.03
C GLY A 145 7.85 -10.85 -4.50
N CYS A 146 7.58 -9.63 -3.99
CA CYS A 146 8.35 -8.43 -4.31
C CYS A 146 9.85 -8.62 -4.01
N ARG A 147 10.15 -9.12 -2.81
CA ARG A 147 11.53 -9.33 -2.36
C ARG A 147 12.23 -10.42 -3.15
N ALA A 148 11.51 -11.44 -3.63
CA ALA A 148 12.08 -12.47 -4.49
C ALA A 148 12.56 -11.88 -5.82
N VAL A 149 11.75 -11.02 -6.46
CA VAL A 149 12.13 -10.31 -7.70
C VAL A 149 13.36 -9.43 -7.46
N LEU A 150 13.32 -8.60 -6.42
CA LEU A 150 14.45 -7.71 -6.08
C LEU A 150 15.75 -8.49 -5.81
N ARG A 151 15.68 -9.59 -5.07
CA ARG A 151 16.85 -10.46 -4.79
C ARG A 151 17.39 -11.12 -6.04
N ALA A 152 16.53 -11.60 -6.94
CA ALA A 152 16.95 -12.23 -8.20
C ALA A 152 17.77 -11.26 -9.08
N SER A 153 17.49 -9.95 -8.99
CA SER A 153 18.21 -8.92 -9.75
C SER A 153 19.53 -8.46 -9.11
N GLN A 154 19.81 -8.76 -7.83
CA GLN A 154 20.99 -8.23 -7.14
C GLN A 154 22.33 -8.57 -7.82
N GLY A 155 22.44 -9.76 -8.41
CA GLY A 155 23.66 -10.23 -9.07
C GLY A 155 23.96 -9.56 -10.41
N THR A 156 23.03 -8.77 -10.97
CA THR A 156 23.17 -8.13 -12.28
C THR A 156 23.31 -6.61 -12.21
N LEU A 157 23.26 -6.02 -11.02
CA LEU A 157 23.32 -4.57 -10.83
C LEU A 157 24.78 -4.09 -10.76
N ASP A 158 25.05 -3.00 -11.49
CA ASP A 158 26.27 -2.22 -11.29
C ASP A 158 26.14 -1.28 -10.08
N ARG A 159 27.24 -0.61 -9.72
CA ARG A 159 27.28 0.29 -8.57
C ARG A 159 26.31 1.48 -8.73
N ALA A 160 26.19 2.02 -9.93
CA ALA A 160 25.35 3.18 -10.21
C ALA A 160 23.87 2.83 -10.03
N ALA A 161 23.45 1.64 -10.46
CA ALA A 161 22.10 1.14 -10.24
C ALA A 161 21.81 0.91 -8.76
N VAL A 162 22.74 0.34 -8.00
CA VAL A 162 22.59 0.18 -6.54
C VAL A 162 22.41 1.53 -5.84
N ASP A 163 23.25 2.52 -6.16
CA ASP A 163 23.17 3.86 -5.55
C ASP A 163 21.86 4.57 -5.94
N ARG A 164 21.40 4.41 -7.20
CA ARG A 164 20.11 4.94 -7.67
C ARG A 164 18.92 4.32 -6.90
N LEU A 165 18.88 3.00 -6.77
CA LEU A 165 17.81 2.29 -6.07
C LEU A 165 17.76 2.64 -4.58
N ALA A 166 18.94 2.79 -3.95
CA ALA A 166 19.04 3.25 -2.57
C ALA A 166 18.53 4.69 -2.42
N GLY A 167 18.89 5.59 -3.34
CA GLY A 167 18.38 6.96 -3.38
C GLY A 167 16.87 7.03 -3.56
N HIS A 168 16.31 6.20 -4.46
CA HIS A 168 14.86 6.10 -4.68
C HIS A 168 14.13 5.66 -3.41
N ARG A 169 14.59 4.58 -2.76
CA ARG A 169 14.03 4.13 -1.48
C ARG A 169 14.06 5.23 -0.43
N ALA A 170 15.22 5.86 -0.23
CA ALA A 170 15.38 6.90 0.78
C ALA A 170 14.47 8.12 0.52
N ALA A 171 14.29 8.51 -0.74
CA ALA A 171 13.38 9.60 -1.11
C ALA A 171 11.92 9.26 -0.78
N LEU A 172 11.49 8.03 -1.06
CA LEU A 172 10.14 7.57 -0.73
C LEU A 172 9.93 7.40 0.78
N GLU A 173 10.91 6.85 1.50
CA GLU A 173 10.84 6.72 2.96
C GLU A 173 10.76 8.08 3.66
N ALA A 174 11.41 9.12 3.12
CA ALA A 174 11.31 10.49 3.63
C ALA A 174 9.90 11.11 3.46
N LEU A 175 9.14 10.62 2.49
CA LEU A 175 7.75 11.03 2.23
C LEU A 175 6.73 10.07 2.84
N SER A 176 7.17 8.87 3.25
CA SER A 176 6.29 7.83 3.78
C SER A 176 5.72 8.29 5.12
N PRO A 177 4.39 8.38 5.26
CA PRO A 177 3.79 8.81 6.51
C PRO A 177 4.05 7.78 7.62
N LEU A 178 4.29 8.27 8.84
CA LEU A 178 4.42 7.41 10.02
C LEU A 178 3.08 6.76 10.41
N ASP A 179 1.96 7.44 10.13
CA ASP A 179 0.58 6.97 10.25
C ASP A 179 -0.26 7.56 9.09
N LEU A 180 -1.14 6.75 8.49
CA LEU A 180 -2.06 7.14 7.40
C LEU A 180 -2.99 8.30 7.76
N LEU A 181 -3.19 8.58 9.05
CA LEU A 181 -3.99 9.73 9.52
C LEU A 181 -3.18 10.88 10.12
N THR A 182 -1.85 10.93 9.95
CA THR A 182 -1.07 12.08 10.46
C THR A 182 -1.63 13.37 9.83
N PRO A 183 -2.24 14.29 10.61
CA PRO A 183 -2.70 15.56 10.05
C PRO A 183 -1.48 16.36 9.62
N SER A 184 -1.61 17.04 8.47
CA SER A 184 -0.64 18.02 7.97
C SER A 184 -0.54 19.22 8.90
#